data_AF-A0A2V9QN79-F1
#
_entry.id   AF-A0A2V9QN79-F1
#
_cell.length_a   1.000
_cell.length_b   1.000
_cell.length_c   1.000
_cell.angle_alpha   90.00
_cell.angle_beta   90.00
_cell.angle_gamma   90.00
#
_symmetry.space_group_name_H-M   'P 1'
#
loop_
_entity.id
_entity.type
_entity.pdbx_description
1 polymer ?
#
loop_
_entity_poly.entity_id
_entity_poly.type
_entity_poly.pdbx_seq_one_letter_code
_entity_poly.pdbx_strand_id
1 'polypeptide(L)'
;GKDTISEPILWAFGLGNAGQTYVFQHRGSYRESRVSFYNEIQTLNLTLGAPPTPAESLEEAIGREISRAEARLCFGCHATAAVGESGLQIEQLIPGVTCEGCHGPGGKHVAALQKGKLREARTQVLNPGRFSTERVSDFCGSCHRTWSQVMIAGVKGVSNVR
;
A
#
# COMPACT_ATOMS: atom_id res chain seq x y z
N GLY A 1 32.69 6.67 8.14
CA GLY A 1 32.29 8.04 7.77
C GLY A 1 31.99 8.83 9.03
N LYS A 2 31.98 10.17 8.96
CA LYS A 2 31.65 11.04 10.10
C LYS A 2 30.20 11.54 10.07
N ASP A 3 29.56 11.47 8.91
CA ASP A 3 28.20 11.98 8.68
C ASP A 3 27.16 10.87 8.87
N THR A 4 25.94 11.24 9.28
CA THR A 4 24.83 10.32 9.54
C THR A 4 23.51 10.99 9.19
N ILE A 5 22.57 10.21 8.62
CA ILE A 5 21.16 10.58 8.48
C ILE A 5 20.36 9.64 9.35
N SER A 6 19.42 10.18 10.13
CA SER A 6 18.52 9.40 10.97
C SER A 6 17.12 9.98 10.82
N GLU A 7 16.16 9.12 10.49
CA GLU A 7 14.74 9.47 10.35
C GLU A 7 13.90 8.39 11.02
N PRO A 8 12.77 8.75 11.63
CA PRO A 8 11.84 7.76 12.17
C PRO A 8 11.17 6.98 11.03
N ILE A 9 11.12 5.65 11.18
CA ILE A 9 10.27 4.81 10.32
C ILE A 9 8.81 5.14 10.65
N LEU A 10 8.05 5.57 9.64
CA LEU A 10 6.65 5.92 9.79
C LEU A 10 5.74 4.73 9.45
N TRP A 11 6.14 3.93 8.46
CA TRP A 11 5.34 2.81 7.97
C TRP A 11 6.20 1.60 7.66
N ALA A 12 5.63 0.41 7.88
CA ALA A 12 6.17 -0.87 7.43
C ALA A 12 5.17 -1.50 6.46
N PHE A 13 5.58 -1.64 5.20
CA PHE A 13 4.80 -2.26 4.13
C PHE A 13 5.18 -3.72 3.98
N GLY A 14 4.17 -4.60 3.95
CA GLY A 14 4.34 -6.04 3.84
C GLY A 14 3.63 -6.76 4.98
N LEU A 15 2.87 -7.81 4.65
CA LEU A 15 2.10 -8.59 5.62
C LEU A 15 2.96 -9.55 6.46
N GLY A 16 4.28 -9.36 6.48
CA GLY A 16 5.18 -10.15 7.31
C GLY A 16 5.29 -11.63 6.91
N ASN A 17 4.89 -12.03 5.69
CA ASN A 17 5.18 -13.36 5.16
C ASN A 17 6.55 -13.40 4.46
N ALA A 18 6.78 -12.53 3.47
CA ALA A 18 8.07 -12.45 2.78
C ALA A 18 9.04 -11.51 3.51
N GLY A 19 8.60 -10.28 3.75
CA GLY A 19 9.40 -9.24 4.38
C GLY A 19 8.62 -7.95 4.59
N GLN A 20 9.33 -6.93 5.07
CA GLN A 20 8.81 -5.60 5.33
C GLN A 20 9.73 -4.54 4.72
N THR A 21 9.14 -3.64 3.93
CA THR A 21 9.81 -2.45 3.39
C THR A 21 9.39 -1.23 4.19
N TYR A 22 10.33 -0.38 4.54
CA TYR A 22 10.07 0.76 5.42
C TYR A 22 9.87 2.04 4.62
N VAL A 23 8.92 2.86 5.06
CA VAL A 23 8.68 4.19 4.48
C VAL A 23 8.79 5.23 5.58
N PHE A 24 9.56 6.27 5.30
CA PHE A 24 9.81 7.39 6.21
C PHE A 24 9.73 8.72 5.45
N GLN A 25 9.71 9.83 6.18
CA GLN A 25 9.81 11.15 5.58
C GLN A 25 11.23 11.67 5.70
N HIS A 26 11.71 12.32 4.65
CA HIS A 26 12.97 13.06 4.67
C HIS A 26 12.81 14.29 3.77
N ARG A 27 13.11 15.47 4.31
CA ARG A 27 12.97 16.77 3.59
C ARG A 27 11.60 17.01 2.95
N GLY A 28 10.54 16.56 3.62
CA GLY A 28 9.15 16.81 3.17
C GLY A 28 8.63 15.86 2.09
N SER A 29 9.43 14.90 1.64
CA SER A 29 9.00 13.81 0.76
C SER A 29 9.04 12.47 1.49
N TYR A 30 8.15 11.55 1.09
CA TYR A 30 8.27 10.16 1.51
C TYR A 30 9.42 9.48 0.78
N ARG A 31 10.06 8.51 1.44
CA ARG A 31 11.09 7.66 0.85
C ARG A 31 10.81 6.20 1.19
N GLU A 32 11.03 5.34 0.21
CA GLU A 32 11.13 3.89 0.41
C GLU A 32 12.57 3.56 0.79
N SER A 33 12.76 2.83 1.89
CA SER A 33 14.08 2.45 2.37
C SER A 33 14.85 1.66 1.33
N ARG A 34 16.18 1.84 1.27
CA ARG A 34 17.04 1.05 0.37
C ARG A 34 17.05 -0.44 0.74
N VAL A 35 16.78 -0.74 2.00
CA VAL A 35 16.78 -2.09 2.55
C VAL A 35 15.43 -2.44 3.15
N SER A 36 15.05 -3.69 2.99
CA SER A 36 13.86 -4.32 3.58
C SER A 36 14.31 -5.42 4.52
N PHE A 37 13.52 -5.70 5.55
CA PHE A 37 13.72 -6.89 6.38
C PHE A 37 13.06 -8.09 5.72
N TYR A 38 13.80 -9.18 5.54
CA TYR A 38 13.28 -10.41 4.93
C TYR A 38 13.23 -11.52 5.97
N ASN A 39 12.07 -12.17 6.09
CA ASN A 39 11.86 -13.19 7.11
C ASN A 39 12.67 -14.47 6.84
N GLU A 40 12.89 -14.83 5.59
CA GLU A 40 13.63 -16.06 5.27
C GLU A 40 15.09 -16.00 5.76
N ILE A 41 15.73 -14.84 5.61
CA ILE A 41 17.14 -14.62 5.99
C ILE A 41 17.29 -13.91 7.34
N GLN A 42 16.18 -13.51 7.97
CA GLN A 42 16.14 -12.84 9.28
C GLN A 42 17.05 -11.61 9.38
N THR A 43 17.21 -10.87 8.27
CA THR A 43 18.10 -9.70 8.21
C THR A 43 17.62 -8.70 7.17
N LEU A 44 18.23 -7.51 7.21
CA LEU A 44 18.07 -6.49 6.19
C LEU A 44 18.85 -6.88 4.93
N ASN A 45 18.21 -6.72 3.78
CA ASN A 45 18.85 -6.81 2.48
C ASN A 45 18.23 -5.78 1.54
N LEU A 46 18.82 -5.57 0.35
CA LEU A 46 18.31 -4.60 -0.62
C LEU A 46 16.82 -4.81 -0.88
N THR A 47 16.06 -3.72 -0.82
CA THR A 47 14.64 -3.70 -1.17
C THR A 47 14.47 -4.13 -2.62
N LEU A 48 13.44 -4.94 -2.90
CA LEU A 48 13.15 -5.38 -4.26
C LEU A 48 13.01 -4.19 -5.21
N GLY A 49 13.79 -4.20 -6.29
CA GLY A 49 13.83 -3.10 -7.26
C GLY A 49 14.88 -2.02 -6.97
N ALA A 50 15.54 -2.05 -5.80
CA ALA A 50 16.69 -1.19 -5.53
C ALA A 50 17.88 -1.56 -6.43
N PRO A 51 18.69 -0.58 -6.88
CA PRO A 51 19.91 -0.86 -7.63
C PRO A 51 20.88 -1.73 -6.81
N PRO A 52 21.49 -2.77 -7.41
CA PRO A 52 22.45 -3.63 -6.71
C PRO A 52 23.81 -2.95 -6.49
N THR A 53 24.03 -1.79 -7.09
CA THR A 53 25.26 -1.02 -6.92
C THR A 53 25.35 -0.41 -5.52
N PRO A 54 26.56 -0.19 -4.98
CA PRO A 54 26.73 0.58 -3.75
C PRO A 54 26.16 1.99 -3.92
N ALA A 55 25.62 2.55 -2.84
CA ALA A 55 25.19 3.94 -2.80
C ALA A 55 26.40 4.88 -2.86
N GLU A 56 26.34 5.90 -3.71
CA GLU A 56 27.43 6.88 -3.88
C GLU A 56 27.34 8.03 -2.86
N SER A 57 26.23 8.14 -2.14
CA SER A 57 25.99 9.18 -1.12
C SER A 57 25.08 8.69 0.00
N LEU A 58 25.08 9.39 1.14
CA LEU A 58 24.13 9.12 2.23
C LEU A 58 22.67 9.26 1.79
N GLU A 59 22.38 10.21 0.90
CA GLU A 59 21.04 10.41 0.32
C GLU A 59 20.55 9.20 -0.46
N GLU A 60 21.45 8.56 -1.20
CA GLU A 60 21.12 7.35 -1.95
C GLU A 60 21.08 6.11 -1.04
N ALA A 61 21.85 6.12 0.04
CA ALA A 61 21.94 5.03 1.00
C ALA A 61 20.67 4.87 1.84
N ILE A 62 19.98 5.97 2.17
CA ILE A 62 18.73 5.92 2.95
C ILE A 62 17.54 5.40 2.14
N GLY A 63 17.60 5.46 0.81
CA GLY A 63 16.55 4.93 -0.07
C GLY A 63 16.07 5.91 -1.13
N ARG A 64 15.04 5.54 -1.89
CA ARG A 64 14.53 6.34 -3.01
C ARG A 64 13.37 7.21 -2.59
N GLU A 65 13.30 8.42 -3.16
CA GLU A 65 12.12 9.26 -3.02
C GLU A 65 10.92 8.63 -3.74
N ILE A 66 9.74 8.68 -3.10
CA ILE A 66 8.49 8.26 -3.72
C ILE A 66 7.65 9.50 -4.06
N SER A 67 7.15 9.54 -5.29
CA SER A 67 6.31 10.66 -5.72
C SER A 67 4.95 10.65 -4.98
N ARG A 68 4.25 11.79 -4.96
CA ARG A 68 2.87 11.84 -4.42
C ARG A 68 1.90 10.89 -5.12
N ALA A 69 2.11 10.63 -6.42
CA ALA A 69 1.29 9.67 -7.17
C ALA A 69 1.60 8.24 -6.73
N GLU A 70 2.88 7.93 -6.55
CA GLU A 70 3.32 6.62 -6.08
C GLU A 70 2.90 6.34 -4.64
N ALA A 71 3.03 7.32 -3.74
CA ALA A 71 2.53 7.19 -2.37
C ALA A 71 1.03 6.82 -2.36
N ARG A 72 0.20 7.50 -3.17
CA ARG A 72 -1.22 7.13 -3.31
C ARG A 72 -1.41 5.67 -3.76
N LEU A 73 -0.57 5.16 -4.67
CA LEU A 73 -0.63 3.76 -5.11
C LEU A 73 -0.23 2.80 -3.99
N CYS A 74 0.86 3.09 -3.27
CA CYS A 74 1.31 2.29 -2.11
C CYS A 74 0.20 2.20 -1.06
N PHE A 75 -0.27 3.34 -0.56
CA PHE A 75 -1.28 3.38 0.50
C PHE A 75 -2.67 2.93 0.02
N GLY A 76 -2.99 3.11 -1.26
CA GLY A 76 -4.25 2.63 -1.83
C GLY A 76 -4.39 1.11 -1.83
N CYS A 77 -3.27 0.38 -1.87
CA CYS A 77 -3.28 -1.09 -1.81
C CYS A 77 -3.02 -1.65 -0.42
N HIS A 78 -2.31 -0.91 0.44
CA HIS A 78 -1.79 -1.42 1.72
C HIS A 78 -2.44 -0.78 2.96
N ALA A 79 -3.37 0.14 2.78
CA ALA A 79 -4.13 0.74 3.87
C ALA A 79 -5.60 0.95 3.45
N THR A 80 -6.48 1.02 4.44
CA THR A 80 -7.89 1.37 4.23
C THR A 80 -8.10 2.84 4.55
N ALA A 81 -9.01 3.51 3.84
CA ALA A 81 -9.33 4.93 4.02
C ALA A 81 -8.15 5.90 3.82
N ALA A 82 -7.04 5.42 3.25
CA ALA A 82 -5.83 6.22 3.04
C ALA A 82 -5.87 7.09 1.77
N VAL A 83 -6.83 6.87 0.86
CA VAL A 83 -6.94 7.61 -0.39
C VAL A 83 -8.39 8.04 -0.60
N GLY A 84 -8.61 9.34 -0.77
CA GLY A 84 -9.89 9.95 -1.12
C GLY A 84 -9.78 10.85 -2.35
N GLU A 85 -10.84 11.61 -2.64
CA GLU A 85 -10.91 12.48 -3.83
C GLU A 85 -9.79 13.55 -3.86
N SER A 86 -9.44 14.10 -2.71
CA SER A 86 -8.35 15.07 -2.55
C SER A 86 -6.95 14.44 -2.59
N GLY A 87 -6.86 13.11 -2.62
CA GLY A 87 -5.62 12.36 -2.67
C GLY A 87 -5.34 11.55 -1.39
N LEU A 88 -4.07 11.49 -1.00
CA LEU A 88 -3.63 10.71 0.15
C LEU A 88 -4.14 11.37 1.46
N GLN A 89 -4.77 10.59 2.33
CA GLN A 89 -5.35 11.00 3.61
C GLN A 89 -4.74 10.16 4.73
N ILE A 90 -3.52 10.51 5.13
CA ILE A 90 -2.75 9.74 6.11
C ILE A 90 -3.41 9.74 7.49
N GLU A 91 -4.08 10.84 7.84
CA GLU A 91 -4.67 11.05 9.16
C GLU A 91 -5.89 10.16 9.42
N GLN A 92 -6.52 9.67 8.35
CA GLN A 92 -7.71 8.82 8.40
C GLN A 92 -7.41 7.36 8.08
N LEU A 93 -6.14 7.05 7.77
CA LEU A 93 -5.78 5.71 7.34
C LEU A 93 -5.99 4.69 8.46
N ILE A 94 -6.40 3.51 8.06
CA ILE A 94 -6.39 2.31 8.89
C ILE A 94 -5.35 1.38 8.31
N PRO A 95 -4.33 0.94 9.09
CA PRO A 95 -3.29 0.06 8.58
C PRO A 95 -3.86 -1.26 8.01
N GLY A 96 -3.40 -1.65 6.84
CA GLY A 96 -3.81 -2.87 6.17
C GLY A 96 -5.13 -2.77 5.39
N VAL A 97 -5.48 -3.88 4.73
CA VAL A 97 -6.74 -4.03 4.00
C VAL A 97 -7.79 -4.57 4.96
N THR A 98 -8.77 -3.74 5.32
CA THR A 98 -9.83 -4.05 6.29
C THR A 98 -11.20 -4.17 5.61
N CYS A 99 -12.25 -4.39 6.40
CA CYS A 99 -13.63 -4.53 5.92
C CYS A 99 -14.02 -3.43 4.92
N GLU A 100 -13.73 -2.17 5.23
CA GLU A 100 -14.13 -1.03 4.41
C GLU A 100 -13.29 -0.89 3.14
N GLY A 101 -12.12 -1.52 3.06
CA GLY A 101 -11.33 -1.61 1.83
C GLY A 101 -12.07 -2.39 0.75
N CYS A 102 -12.83 -3.41 1.14
CA CYS A 102 -13.64 -4.22 0.24
C CYS A 102 -15.10 -3.74 0.14
N HIS A 103 -15.67 -3.29 1.26
CA HIS A 103 -17.10 -3.03 1.41
C HIS A 103 -17.47 -1.53 1.38
N GLY A 104 -16.48 -0.64 1.26
CA GLY A 104 -16.66 0.81 1.36
C GLY A 104 -16.95 1.29 2.79
N PRO A 105 -17.17 2.61 2.99
CA PRO A 105 -17.39 3.19 4.31
C PRO A 105 -18.62 2.60 5.03
N GLY A 106 -18.41 2.06 6.22
CA GLY A 106 -19.40 1.33 7.01
C GLY A 106 -20.24 2.20 7.96
N GLY A 107 -19.99 3.51 8.05
CA GLY A 107 -20.66 4.39 9.01
C GLY A 107 -22.20 4.36 8.92
N LYS A 108 -22.75 4.40 7.70
CA LYS A 108 -24.22 4.31 7.48
C LYS A 108 -24.76 2.92 7.83
N HIS A 109 -23.98 1.88 7.58
CA HIS A 109 -24.33 0.51 7.92
C HIS A 109 -24.45 0.33 9.44
N VAL A 110 -23.46 0.76 10.20
CA VAL A 110 -23.47 0.71 11.68
C VAL A 110 -24.61 1.54 12.25
N ALA A 111 -24.83 2.76 11.75
CA ALA A 111 -25.92 3.63 12.21
C ALA A 111 -27.32 3.02 11.97
N ALA A 112 -27.52 2.31 10.87
CA ALA A 112 -28.77 1.60 10.60
C ALA A 112 -28.96 0.38 11.51
N LEU A 113 -27.90 -0.38 11.81
CA LEU A 113 -27.94 -1.50 12.76
C LEU A 113 -28.32 -1.03 14.17
N GLN A 114 -27.73 0.08 14.65
CA GLN A 114 -28.03 0.66 15.95
C GLN A 114 -29.50 1.08 16.10
N LYS A 115 -30.17 1.43 14.98
CA LYS A 115 -31.60 1.77 14.93
C LYS A 115 -32.51 0.55 14.72
N GLY A 116 -31.97 -0.67 14.74
CA GLY A 116 -32.70 -1.91 14.46
C GLY A 116 -33.12 -2.08 12.98
N LYS A 117 -32.61 -1.26 12.07
CA LYS A 117 -33.03 -1.23 10.66
C LYS A 117 -32.19 -2.17 9.79
N LEU A 118 -32.35 -3.48 10.03
CA LEU A 118 -31.52 -4.51 9.38
C LEU A 118 -31.57 -4.50 7.84
N ARG A 119 -32.75 -4.25 7.25
CA ARG A 119 -32.90 -4.19 5.78
C ARG A 119 -32.14 -3.00 5.19
N GLU A 120 -32.21 -1.85 5.85
CA GLU A 120 -31.49 -0.64 5.44
C GLU A 120 -29.96 -0.86 5.57
N ALA A 121 -29.50 -1.41 6.69
CA ALA A 121 -28.07 -1.65 6.93
C ALA A 121 -27.41 -2.50 5.83
N ARG A 122 -28.12 -3.52 5.31
CA ARG A 122 -27.60 -4.40 4.25
C ARG A 122 -27.33 -3.70 2.92
N THR A 123 -27.96 -2.55 2.67
CA THR A 123 -27.76 -1.78 1.43
C THR A 123 -26.75 -0.65 1.58
N GLN A 124 -26.25 -0.39 2.79
CA GLN A 124 -25.30 0.70 3.07
C GLN A 124 -23.83 0.32 2.87
N VAL A 125 -23.55 -0.94 2.52
CA VAL A 125 -22.19 -1.41 2.19
C VAL A 125 -22.20 -2.10 0.84
N LEU A 126 -21.07 -1.98 0.14
CA LEU A 126 -20.83 -2.72 -1.08
C LEU A 126 -20.78 -4.23 -0.77
N ASN A 127 -21.25 -5.07 -1.68
CA ASN A 127 -21.10 -6.52 -1.55
C ASN A 127 -20.42 -7.08 -2.80
N PRO A 128 -19.08 -7.25 -2.79
CA PRO A 128 -18.34 -7.84 -3.90
C PRO A 128 -18.83 -9.24 -4.30
N GLY A 129 -19.46 -10.00 -3.39
CA GLY A 129 -20.05 -11.31 -3.69
C GLY A 129 -21.24 -11.29 -4.65
N ARG A 130 -21.72 -10.10 -5.03
CA ARG A 130 -22.79 -9.91 -6.05
C ARG A 130 -22.25 -9.42 -7.39
N PHE A 131 -20.94 -9.29 -7.54
CA PHE A 131 -20.33 -8.80 -8.77
C PHE A 131 -20.30 -9.89 -9.85
N SER A 132 -20.29 -9.47 -11.12
CA SER A 132 -19.92 -10.36 -12.22
C SER A 132 -18.45 -10.75 -12.10
N THR A 133 -18.06 -11.84 -12.76
CA THR A 133 -16.67 -12.33 -12.77
C THR A 133 -15.66 -11.25 -13.20
N GLU A 134 -15.99 -10.52 -14.26
CA GLU A 134 -15.17 -9.40 -14.75
C GLU A 134 -15.01 -8.32 -13.69
N ARG A 135 -16.12 -7.90 -13.06
CA ARG A 135 -16.08 -6.86 -12.03
C ARG A 135 -15.34 -7.32 -10.76
N VAL A 136 -15.41 -8.60 -10.39
CA VAL A 136 -14.57 -9.15 -9.29
C VAL A 136 -13.09 -9.08 -9.66
N SER A 137 -12.75 -9.48 -10.89
CA SER A 137 -11.37 -9.43 -11.38
C SER A 137 -10.81 -8.00 -11.35
N ASP A 138 -11.56 -7.02 -11.85
CA ASP A 138 -11.14 -5.62 -11.82
C ASP A 138 -11.05 -5.06 -10.40
N PHE A 139 -12.00 -5.44 -9.55
CA PHE A 139 -12.05 -5.03 -8.15
C PHE A 139 -10.79 -5.48 -7.39
N CYS A 140 -10.49 -6.78 -7.42
CA CYS A 140 -9.30 -7.34 -6.79
C CYS A 140 -8.01 -6.87 -7.51
N GLY A 141 -8.10 -6.66 -8.83
CA GLY A 141 -7.02 -6.16 -9.68
C GLY A 141 -6.59 -4.74 -9.36
N SER A 142 -7.42 -3.93 -8.68
CA SER A 142 -6.99 -2.62 -8.16
C SER A 142 -5.73 -2.70 -7.30
N CYS A 143 -5.54 -3.81 -6.58
CA CYS A 143 -4.36 -4.08 -5.76
C CYS A 143 -3.47 -5.18 -6.39
N HIS A 144 -4.08 -6.27 -6.86
CA HIS A 144 -3.36 -7.44 -7.38
C HIS A 144 -3.07 -7.40 -8.88
N ARG A 145 -3.18 -6.23 -9.50
CA ARG A 145 -3.01 -5.89 -10.92
C ARG A 145 -3.62 -6.89 -11.91
N THR A 146 -4.49 -6.44 -12.80
CA THR A 146 -4.98 -7.29 -13.88
C THR A 146 -3.89 -7.53 -14.94
N TRP A 147 -4.08 -8.55 -15.78
CA TRP A 147 -3.19 -8.78 -16.92
C TRP A 147 -3.14 -7.56 -17.85
N SER A 148 -4.29 -6.94 -18.14
CA SER A 148 -4.36 -5.74 -18.97
C SER A 148 -3.57 -4.57 -18.38
N GLN A 149 -3.65 -4.36 -17.06
CA GLN A 149 -2.86 -3.33 -16.37
C GLN A 149 -1.35 -3.58 -16.47
N VAL A 150 -0.91 -4.83 -16.31
CA VAL A 150 0.51 -5.20 -16.48
C VAL A 150 0.99 -4.93 -17.91
N MET A 151 0.20 -5.31 -18.91
CA MET A 151 0.52 -5.11 -20.32
C MET A 151 0.59 -3.62 -20.69
N ILE A 152 -0.37 -2.82 -20.23
CA ILE A 152 -0.40 -1.36 -20.49
C ILE A 152 0.77 -0.66 -19.80
N ALA A 153 1.08 -1.04 -18.55
CA ALA A 153 2.17 -0.44 -17.80
C ALA A 153 3.57 -0.91 -18.25
N GLY A 154 3.65 -1.93 -19.12
CA GLY A 154 4.91 -2.45 -19.64
C GLY A 154 5.82 -3.07 -18.57
N VAL A 155 5.27 -3.51 -17.43
CA VAL A 155 6.06 -4.06 -16.30
C VAL A 155 6.66 -5.41 -16.70
N LYS A 156 7.99 -5.55 -16.54
CA LYS A 156 8.76 -6.74 -16.92
C LYS A 156 9.72 -7.16 -15.81
N GLY A 157 10.23 -8.39 -15.87
CA GLY A 157 11.26 -8.90 -14.98
C GLY A 157 10.77 -9.19 -13.55
N VAL A 158 11.66 -9.05 -12.57
CA VAL A 158 11.38 -9.33 -11.14
C VAL A 158 10.18 -8.54 -10.59
N SER A 159 9.90 -7.37 -11.16
CA SER A 159 8.75 -6.52 -10.82
C SER A 159 7.39 -7.08 -11.26
N ASN A 160 7.38 -8.20 -11.98
CA ASN A 160 6.18 -8.94 -12.42
C ASN A 160 6.11 -10.37 -11.84
N VAL A 161 7.04 -10.76 -10.97
CA VAL A 161 7.02 -12.08 -10.33
C VAL A 161 5.96 -12.07 -9.22
N ARG A 162 5.09 -13.07 -9.21
CA ARG A 162 4.04 -13.29 -8.19
C ARG A 162 4.35 -14.50 -7.36
#